data_AF-G0NTM7-F1
#
_entry.id   AF-G0NTM7-F1
#
_cell.length_a   1.000
_cell.length_b   1.000
_cell.length_c   1.000
_cell.angle_alpha   90.00
_cell.angle_beta   90.00
_cell.angle_gamma   90.00
#
_symmetry.space_group_name_H-M   'P 1'
#
loop_
_entity.id
_entity.type
_entity.pdbx_description
1 polymer ?
#
loop_
_entity_poly.entity_id
_entity_poly.type
_entity_poly.pdbx_seq_one_letter_code
_entity_poly.pdbx_strand_id
1 'polypeptide(L)'
;MKPILIFLLLALVAYSAALIQPSKVGEKVTLELSTKKVKAFTRKLANGKSQTWSLSGKNKEVWVDQETGKAHPSTNFVYKAPGTLVIKKVKKGDAGVYDFIPNNAGPTTTLPPRVHVDPIITGINLVVFDK
;
A
#
# COMPACT_ATOMS: atom_id res chain seq x y z
N MET A 1 -29.65 -16.06 36.55
CA MET A 1 -28.55 -15.19 36.98
C MET A 1 -27.53 -15.11 35.84
N LYS A 2 -27.29 -13.91 35.29
CA LYS A 2 -26.05 -13.62 34.53
C LYS A 2 -24.94 -13.30 35.55
N PRO A 3 -23.67 -13.48 35.19
CA PRO A 3 -22.91 -12.27 34.92
C PRO A 3 -22.20 -12.28 33.57
N ILE A 4 -22.17 -11.08 33.01
CA ILE A 4 -21.46 -10.61 31.83
C ILE A 4 -19.98 -10.43 32.20
N LEU A 5 -19.03 -10.88 31.35
CA LEU A 5 -17.70 -10.24 31.16
C LEU A 5 -17.01 -10.86 29.93
N ILE A 6 -17.22 -10.29 28.73
CA ILE A 6 -16.21 -9.49 28.00
C ILE A 6 -14.84 -10.18 27.93
N PHE A 7 -14.59 -10.91 26.85
CA PHE A 7 -13.26 -10.91 26.23
C PHE A 7 -13.35 -10.10 24.94
N LEU A 8 -13.03 -8.84 25.13
CA LEU A 8 -12.83 -7.79 24.16
C LEU A 8 -12.04 -8.33 22.97
N LEU A 9 -12.71 -8.47 21.84
CA LEU A 9 -12.10 -8.71 20.54
C LEU A 9 -11.22 -7.48 20.25
N LEU A 10 -9.93 -7.57 20.55
CA LEU A 10 -8.95 -6.55 20.23
C LEU A 10 -8.72 -6.59 18.70
N ALA A 11 -9.67 -6.06 17.94
CA ALA A 11 -9.41 -5.65 16.58
C ALA A 11 -8.50 -4.41 16.67
N LEU A 12 -7.21 -4.66 16.86
CA LEU A 12 -6.14 -3.71 16.59
C LEU A 12 -6.20 -3.38 15.10
N VAL A 13 -7.10 -2.48 14.72
CA VAL A 13 -7.00 -1.82 13.42
C VAL A 13 -5.80 -0.90 13.57
N ALA A 14 -4.62 -1.38 13.17
CA ALA A 14 -3.46 -0.55 12.99
C ALA A 14 -3.82 0.49 11.91
N TYR A 15 -4.32 1.64 12.33
CA TYR A 15 -4.49 2.79 11.46
C TYR A 15 -3.09 3.31 11.16
N SER A 16 -2.50 2.85 10.05
CA SER A 16 -1.37 3.55 9.47
C SER A 16 -1.85 4.92 9.00
N ALA A 17 -1.23 5.99 9.52
CA ALA A 17 -1.32 7.28 8.89
C ALA A 17 -0.61 7.16 7.54
N ALA A 18 -1.24 7.62 6.46
CA ALA A 18 -0.65 7.66 5.13
C ALA A 18 -0.69 9.10 4.64
N LEU A 19 0.34 9.53 3.89
CA LEU A 19 0.36 10.88 3.32
C LEU A 19 -0.80 11.02 2.33
N ILE A 20 -1.65 12.02 2.50
CA ILE A 20 -2.79 12.24 1.60
C ILE A 20 -2.29 12.92 0.33
N GLN A 21 -2.52 12.30 -0.82
CA GLN A 21 -2.24 12.87 -2.14
C GLN A 21 -3.54 12.97 -2.93
N PRO A 22 -4.15 14.17 -3.04
CA PRO A 22 -5.35 14.37 -3.84
C PRO A 22 -5.01 14.42 -5.34
N SER A 23 -5.88 13.89 -6.20
CA SER A 23 -5.79 14.03 -7.66
C SER A 23 -7.16 13.94 -8.35
N LYS A 24 -7.30 14.63 -9.48
CA LYS A 24 -8.51 14.57 -10.32
C LYS A 24 -8.49 13.36 -11.23
N VAL A 25 -9.66 12.79 -11.50
CA VAL A 25 -9.81 11.74 -12.53
C VAL A 25 -9.19 12.20 -13.85
N GLY A 26 -8.33 11.36 -14.42
CA GLY A 26 -7.66 11.61 -15.69
C GLY A 26 -6.27 12.25 -15.57
N GLU A 27 -5.86 12.70 -14.39
CA GLU A 27 -4.52 13.22 -14.18
C GLU A 27 -3.47 12.12 -14.13
N LYS A 28 -2.23 12.50 -14.48
CA LYS A 28 -1.06 11.67 -14.23
C LYS A 28 -0.62 11.88 -12.79
N VAL A 29 -0.43 10.78 -12.06
CA VAL A 29 -0.01 10.81 -10.66
C VAL A 29 1.34 10.12 -10.51
N THR A 30 2.22 10.72 -9.72
CA THR A 30 3.49 10.11 -9.31
C THR A 30 3.42 9.86 -7.81
N LEU A 31 3.63 8.61 -7.41
CA LEU A 31 3.66 8.16 -6.02
C LEU A 31 5.10 7.79 -5.67
N GLU A 32 5.78 8.66 -4.94
CA GLU A 32 7.17 8.45 -4.48
C GLU A 32 7.17 7.66 -3.18
N LEU A 33 7.02 6.34 -3.30
CA LEU A 33 6.81 5.46 -2.14
C LEU A 33 8.12 5.11 -1.42
N SER A 34 9.25 5.05 -2.14
CA SER A 34 10.56 4.79 -1.54
C SER A 34 11.70 5.49 -2.27
N THR A 35 12.70 5.94 -1.51
CA THR A 35 14.00 6.40 -2.02
C THR A 35 14.99 5.25 -2.25
N LYS A 36 14.62 4.01 -1.88
CA LYS A 36 15.43 2.79 -2.04
C LYS A 36 14.77 1.81 -3.00
N LYS A 37 15.56 0.84 -3.49
CA LYS A 37 15.05 -0.23 -4.37
C LYS A 37 13.95 -1.03 -3.67
N VAL A 38 12.84 -1.24 -4.36
CA VAL A 38 11.70 -2.03 -3.89
C VAL A 38 11.58 -3.34 -4.67
N LYS A 39 10.93 -4.35 -4.10
CA LYS A 39 10.61 -5.60 -4.80
C LYS A 39 9.19 -5.61 -5.40
N ALA A 40 8.29 -4.83 -4.78
CA ALA A 40 6.90 -4.75 -5.17
C ALA A 40 6.27 -3.46 -4.62
N PHE A 41 5.14 -3.07 -5.21
CA PHE A 41 4.20 -2.12 -4.61
C PHE A 41 2.98 -2.88 -4.08
N THR A 42 2.35 -2.34 -3.05
CA THR A 42 1.09 -2.83 -2.52
C THR A 42 0.06 -1.71 -2.52
N ARG A 43 -1.21 -2.07 -2.59
CA ARG A 43 -2.29 -1.12 -2.38
C ARG A 43 -3.48 -1.75 -1.68
N LYS A 44 -4.13 -0.97 -0.82
CA LYS A 44 -5.48 -1.24 -0.29
C LYS A 44 -6.44 -0.25 -0.93
N LEU A 45 -7.27 -0.75 -1.84
CA LEU A 45 -8.24 0.05 -2.57
C LEU A 45 -9.41 0.46 -1.67
N ALA A 46 -10.12 1.52 -2.05
CA ALA A 46 -11.30 2.01 -1.32
C ALA A 46 -12.41 0.96 -1.16
N ASN A 47 -12.48 -0.04 -2.06
CA ASN A 47 -13.41 -1.17 -1.97
C ASN A 47 -12.94 -2.29 -1.02
N GLY A 48 -11.88 -2.06 -0.25
CA GLY A 48 -11.32 -3.00 0.72
C GLY A 48 -10.32 -4.00 0.15
N LYS A 49 -10.22 -4.16 -1.18
CA LYS A 49 -9.34 -5.14 -1.80
C LYS A 49 -7.87 -4.76 -1.67
N SER A 50 -7.04 -5.74 -1.32
CA SER A 50 -5.59 -5.58 -1.24
C SER A 50 -4.91 -6.25 -2.42
N GLN A 51 -3.97 -5.56 -3.03
CA GLN A 51 -3.28 -6.03 -4.24
C GLN A 51 -1.78 -5.81 -4.14
N THR A 52 -1.01 -6.68 -4.81
CA THR A 52 0.44 -6.59 -4.94
C THR A 52 0.84 -6.48 -6.40
N TRP A 53 1.81 -5.62 -6.70
CA TRP A 53 2.40 -5.43 -8.03
C TRP A 53 3.91 -5.69 -7.95
N SER A 54 4.32 -6.91 -8.30
CA SER A 54 5.71 -7.36 -8.17
C SER A 54 6.57 -6.87 -9.33
N LEU A 55 7.82 -6.48 -9.06
CA LEU A 55 8.78 -6.05 -10.08
C LEU A 55 9.56 -7.21 -10.73
N SER A 56 9.31 -8.44 -10.30
CA SER A 56 9.95 -9.66 -10.79
C SER A 56 9.00 -10.86 -10.72
N GLY A 57 9.41 -11.98 -11.35
CA GLY A 57 8.67 -13.24 -11.33
C GLY A 57 7.56 -13.35 -12.39
N LYS A 58 6.73 -14.39 -12.25
CA LYS A 58 5.71 -14.79 -13.24
C LYS A 58 4.62 -13.73 -13.49
N ASN A 59 4.27 -12.95 -12.46
CA ASN A 59 3.28 -11.87 -12.53
C ASN A 59 3.96 -10.49 -12.45
N LYS A 60 5.15 -10.36 -13.07
CA LYS A 60 5.89 -9.11 -13.11
C LYS A 60 5.01 -8.00 -13.69
N GLU A 61 4.94 -6.89 -12.97
CA GLU A 61 4.23 -5.67 -13.36
C GLU A 61 2.73 -5.89 -13.62
N VAL A 62 2.12 -6.82 -12.87
CA VAL A 62 0.68 -7.09 -12.86
C VAL A 62 0.15 -7.00 -11.43
N TRP A 63 -0.97 -6.31 -11.23
CA TRP A 63 -1.67 -6.24 -9.95
C TRP A 63 -2.33 -7.58 -9.70
N VAL A 64 -1.97 -8.22 -8.59
CA VAL A 64 -2.54 -9.50 -8.17
C VAL A 64 -3.27 -9.27 -6.86
N ASP A 65 -4.54 -9.65 -6.83
CA ASP A 65 -5.36 -9.64 -5.62
C ASP A 65 -4.79 -10.62 -4.59
N GLN A 66 -4.56 -10.14 -3.36
CA GLN A 66 -3.86 -10.90 -2.33
C GLN A 66 -4.69 -12.05 -1.77
N GLU A 67 -6.02 -11.94 -1.80
CA GLU A 67 -6.93 -12.96 -1.27
C GLU A 67 -7.22 -14.04 -2.32
N THR A 68 -7.49 -13.63 -3.56
CA THR A 68 -7.95 -14.53 -4.63
C THR A 68 -6.85 -14.96 -5.59
N GLY A 69 -5.71 -14.28 -5.61
CA GLY A 69 -4.64 -14.49 -6.59
C GLY A 69 -5.00 -14.04 -8.00
N LYS A 70 -6.14 -13.36 -8.19
CA LYS A 70 -6.60 -12.91 -9.50
C LYS A 70 -5.75 -11.76 -10.03
N ALA A 71 -5.31 -11.86 -11.28
CA ALA A 71 -4.58 -10.81 -11.97
C ALA A 71 -5.51 -9.70 -12.51
N HIS A 72 -5.01 -8.46 -12.50
CA HIS A 72 -5.70 -7.27 -12.96
C HIS A 72 -4.88 -6.48 -13.99
N PRO A 73 -5.53 -5.85 -14.98
CA PRO A 73 -4.85 -5.02 -15.97
C PRO A 73 -4.00 -3.92 -15.33
N SER A 74 -2.75 -3.79 -15.76
CA SER A 74 -1.76 -2.90 -15.14
C SER A 74 -1.04 -1.97 -16.12
N THR A 75 -1.50 -1.89 -17.37
CA THR A 75 -0.89 -1.06 -18.43
C THR A 75 -0.91 0.46 -18.14
N ASN A 76 -1.74 0.89 -17.20
CA ASN A 76 -1.83 2.27 -16.71
C ASN A 76 -0.72 2.64 -15.71
N PHE A 77 0.05 1.67 -15.25
CA PHE A 77 1.07 1.83 -14.21
C PHE A 77 2.47 1.69 -14.81
N VAL A 78 3.42 2.44 -14.27
CA VAL A 78 4.83 2.37 -14.67
C VAL A 78 5.69 2.45 -13.42
N TYR A 79 6.66 1.56 -13.33
CA TYR A 79 7.72 1.66 -12.33
C TYR A 79 8.79 2.65 -12.79
N LYS A 80 9.18 3.54 -11.87
CA LYS A 80 10.42 4.30 -11.97
C LYS A 80 11.30 3.98 -10.77
N ALA A 81 12.53 3.55 -11.05
CA ALA A 81 13.50 3.30 -9.99
C ALA A 81 13.79 4.60 -9.21
N PRO A 82 14.07 4.51 -7.89
CA PRO A 82 14.24 3.27 -7.12
C PRO A 82 12.95 2.73 -6.49
N GLY A 83 11.89 3.53 -6.36
CA GLY A 83 10.70 3.16 -5.61
C GLY A 83 9.47 4.00 -5.93
N THR A 84 9.37 4.48 -7.17
CA THR A 84 8.31 5.37 -7.62
C THR A 84 7.32 4.61 -8.51
N LEU A 85 6.03 4.75 -8.19
CA LEU A 85 4.93 4.24 -9.00
C LEU A 85 4.25 5.40 -9.72
N VAL A 86 4.18 5.34 -11.05
CA VAL A 86 3.49 6.34 -11.87
C VAL A 86 2.18 5.76 -12.37
N ILE A 87 1.09 6.48 -12.13
CA ILE A 87 -0.22 6.21 -12.72
C ILE A 87 -0.38 7.17 -13.89
N LYS A 88 -0.44 6.65 -15.12
CA LYS A 88 -0.49 7.47 -16.34
C LYS A 88 -1.75 8.33 -16.40
N LYS A 89 -2.90 7.73 -16.04
CA LYS A 89 -4.22 8.36 -16.04
C LYS A 89 -5.06 7.80 -14.90
N VAL A 90 -5.15 8.52 -13.78
CA VAL A 90 -5.82 8.04 -12.58
C VAL A 90 -7.33 7.88 -12.80
N LYS A 91 -7.91 6.81 -12.24
CA LYS A 91 -9.35 6.54 -12.25
C LYS A 91 -9.86 6.51 -10.82
N LYS A 92 -11.17 6.70 -10.62
CA LYS A 92 -11.81 6.63 -9.30
C LYS A 92 -11.50 5.32 -8.56
N GLY A 93 -11.44 4.21 -9.28
CA GLY A 93 -11.08 2.89 -8.74
C GLY A 93 -9.61 2.72 -8.35
N ASP A 94 -8.74 3.67 -8.68
CA ASP A 94 -7.33 3.66 -8.24
C ASP A 94 -7.14 4.30 -6.86
N ALA A 95 -8.18 4.91 -6.28
CA ALA A 95 -8.14 5.48 -4.95
C ALA A 95 -7.86 4.41 -3.88
N GLY A 96 -7.00 4.76 -2.92
CA GLY A 96 -6.59 3.84 -1.87
C GLY A 96 -5.23 4.18 -1.28
N VAL A 97 -4.81 3.35 -0.33
CA VAL A 97 -3.50 3.49 0.33
C VAL A 97 -2.49 2.64 -0.43
N TYR A 98 -1.43 3.28 -0.93
CA TYR A 98 -0.31 2.66 -1.62
C TYR A 98 0.88 2.57 -0.69
N ASP A 99 1.61 1.46 -0.76
CA ASP A 99 2.85 1.25 -0.03
C ASP A 99 3.81 0.40 -0.89
N PHE A 100 4.96 0.04 -0.36
CA PHE A 100 5.96 -0.77 -1.03
C PHE A 100 6.50 -1.89 -0.15
N ILE A 101 7.09 -2.90 -0.79
CA ILE A 101 7.89 -3.90 -0.10
C ILE A 101 9.36 -3.67 -0.46
N PRO A 102 10.26 -3.47 0.51
CA PRO A 102 11.67 -3.20 0.22
C PRO A 102 12.34 -4.40 -0.45
N ASN A 103 13.33 -4.14 -1.33
CA ASN A 103 14.07 -5.20 -2.01
C ASN A 103 14.97 -5.99 -1.04
N ASN A 104 15.54 -5.31 -0.04
CA ASN A 104 16.23 -5.91 1.08
C ASN A 104 15.49 -5.48 2.34
N ALA A 105 14.86 -6.40 3.07
CA ALA A 105 14.53 -6.14 4.45
C ALA A 105 15.88 -5.97 5.16
N GLY A 106 16.17 -4.78 5.70
CA GLY A 106 17.30 -4.65 6.62
C GLY A 106 17.16 -5.67 7.76
N PRO A 107 18.24 -5.99 8.49
CA PRO A 107 18.11 -6.83 9.67
C PRO A 107 16.98 -6.29 10.55
N THR A 108 16.05 -7.14 10.95
CA THR A 108 15.00 -6.79 11.91
C THR A 108 15.73 -6.36 13.18
N THR A 109 15.86 -5.07 13.43
CA THR A 109 16.56 -4.59 14.62
C THR A 109 15.74 -5.07 15.81
N THR A 110 16.27 -6.02 16.57
CA THR A 110 15.69 -6.36 17.87
C THR A 110 15.92 -5.15 18.75
N LEU A 111 14.84 -4.40 19.02
CA LEU A 111 14.92 -3.22 19.86
C LEU A 111 15.22 -3.66 21.30
N PRO A 112 16.10 -2.94 22.02
CA PRO A 112 16.29 -3.17 23.45
C PRO A 112 14.96 -3.07 24.20
N PRO A 113 14.78 -3.77 25.33
CA PRO A 113 13.60 -3.63 26.16
C PRO A 113 13.35 -2.15 26.51
N ARG A 114 12.11 -1.69 26.41
CA ARG A 114 11.65 -0.31 26.68
C ARG A 114 12.01 0.76 25.64
N VAL A 115 12.50 0.39 24.47
CA VAL A 115 12.65 1.34 23.34
C VAL A 115 11.35 1.35 22.54
N HIS A 116 10.63 2.48 22.60
CA HIS A 116 9.55 2.76 21.66
C HIS A 116 10.17 3.22 20.34
N VAL A 117 9.79 2.56 19.24
CA VAL A 117 10.05 3.09 17.90
C VAL A 117 8.72 3.64 17.41
N ASP A 118 8.71 4.96 17.15
CA ASP A 118 7.59 5.58 16.45
C ASP A 118 7.42 4.85 15.10
N PRO A 119 6.20 4.40 14.76
CA PRO A 119 5.96 3.73 13.50
C PRO A 119 6.43 4.65 12.36
N ILE A 120 7.40 4.18 11.58
CA ILE A 120 7.77 4.85 10.33
C ILE A 120 6.57 4.70 9.41
N ILE A 121 5.82 5.78 9.27
CA ILE A 121 4.71 5.91 8.34
C ILE A 121 5.27 5.72 6.92
N THR A 122 5.00 4.57 6.30
CA THR A 122 5.29 4.35 4.87
C THR A 122 3.97 4.16 4.15
N GLY A 123 3.63 5.08 3.26
CA GLY A 123 2.49 4.93 2.36
C GLY A 123 1.82 6.25 1.99
N ILE A 124 1.23 6.27 0.79
CA ILE A 124 0.50 7.41 0.23
C ILE A 124 -0.96 7.01 0.07
N ASN A 125 -1.87 7.74 0.72
CA ASN A 125 -3.30 7.65 0.48
C ASN A 125 -3.68 8.52 -0.72
N LEU A 126 -3.85 7.89 -1.88
CA LEU A 126 -4.30 8.54 -3.10
C LEU A 126 -5.82 8.76 -3.02
N VAL A 127 -6.21 10.03 -2.91
CA VAL A 127 -7.62 10.44 -2.94
C VAL A 127 -7.94 10.91 -4.35
N VAL A 128 -8.93 10.28 -4.99
CA VAL A 128 -9.34 10.61 -6.35
C VAL A 128 -10.72 11.24 -6.34
N PHE A 129 -10.83 12.44 -6.90
CA PHE A 129 -12.09 13.18 -7.00
C PHE A 129 -12.47 13.45 -8.46
N ASP A 130 -13.77 13.59 -8.68
CA ASP A 130 -14.33 13.95 -9.98
C ASP A 130 -14.02 15.44 -10.29
N LYS A 131 -14.23 15.86 -11.55
CA LYS A 131 -14.02 17.25 -11.96
C LYS A 131 -15.01 18.21 -11.32
#